data_AF-A0A0W1SP00-F1
#
_entry.id   AF-A0A0W1SP00-F1
#
_cell.length_a   1.000
_cell.length_b   1.000
_cell.length_c   1.000
_cell.angle_alpha   90.00
_cell.angle_beta   90.00
_cell.angle_gamma   90.00
#
_symmetry.space_group_name_H-M   'P 1'
#
loop_
_entity.id
_entity.type
_entity.pdbx_description
1 polymer ?
#
loop_
_entity_poly.entity_id
_entity_poly.type
_entity_poly.pdbx_seq_one_letter_code
_entity_poly.pdbx_strand_id
1 'polypeptide(L)'
;MDSLGIEHTVHRIADAYDIEVYDVHESGDTLVIEQDEYEDTRSTMTSALLFDRYDAHFDHIEIRVPESDEGTRVSRSQFHQSMNSFSEVIGNDHGF
;
A
#
# COMPACT_ATOMS: atom_id res chain seq x y z
N MET A 1 -4.93 -2.30 19.82
CA MET A 1 -3.80 -3.23 19.80
C MET A 1 -4.04 -4.13 18.59
N ASP A 2 -3.59 -3.72 17.40
CA ASP A 2 -3.74 -4.52 16.17
C ASP A 2 -2.54 -4.36 15.19
N SER A 3 -1.36 -3.98 15.71
CA SER A 3 -0.11 -3.90 14.90
C SER A 3 0.25 -5.24 14.23
N LEU A 4 -0.11 -6.36 14.88
CA LEU A 4 0.14 -7.72 14.37
C LEU A 4 -0.66 -8.05 13.10
N GLY A 5 -1.76 -7.33 12.83
CA GLY A 5 -2.61 -7.60 11.68
C GLY A 5 -1.98 -7.15 10.35
N ILE A 6 -1.39 -5.95 10.34
CA ILE A 6 -0.83 -5.37 9.12
C ILE A 6 0.49 -6.02 8.72
N GLU A 7 1.39 -6.28 9.67
CA GLU A 7 2.66 -6.99 9.40
C GLU A 7 2.38 -8.35 8.77
N HIS A 8 1.41 -9.10 9.31
CA HIS A 8 1.01 -10.39 8.74
C HIS A 8 0.42 -10.26 7.32
N THR A 9 -0.33 -9.19 7.03
CA THR A 9 -0.83 -8.93 5.67
C THR A 9 0.32 -8.61 4.71
N VAL A 10 1.27 -7.76 5.11
CA VAL A 10 2.45 -7.43 4.29
C VAL A 10 3.25 -8.68 3.97
N HIS A 11 3.57 -9.52 4.97
CA HIS A 11 4.29 -10.77 4.73
C HIS A 11 3.52 -11.73 3.81
N ARG A 12 2.20 -11.87 3.98
CA ARG A 12 1.39 -12.71 3.09
C ARG A 12 1.42 -12.24 1.64
N ILE A 13 1.38 -10.93 1.42
CA ILE A 13 1.48 -10.34 0.08
C ILE A 13 2.90 -10.59 -0.46
N ALA A 14 3.92 -10.35 0.36
CA ALA A 14 5.31 -10.57 0.00
C ALA A 14 5.55 -12.03 -0.46
N ASP A 15 5.10 -13.01 0.32
CA ASP A 15 5.16 -14.43 -0.03
C ASP A 15 4.39 -14.77 -1.32
N ALA A 16 3.22 -14.16 -1.53
CA ALA A 16 2.40 -14.44 -2.70
C ALA A 16 3.01 -13.92 -4.01
N TYR A 17 3.81 -12.87 -3.94
CA TYR A 17 4.42 -12.20 -5.08
C TYR A 17 5.95 -12.34 -5.15
N ASP A 18 6.53 -13.21 -4.31
CA ASP A 18 7.98 -13.45 -4.23
C ASP A 18 8.79 -12.17 -3.98
N ILE A 19 8.31 -11.33 -3.06
CA ILE A 19 8.92 -10.04 -2.69
C ILE A 19 9.74 -10.21 -1.41
N GLU A 20 11.02 -9.86 -1.45
CA GLU A 20 11.87 -9.86 -0.25
C GLU A 20 11.61 -8.60 0.58
N VAL A 21 10.95 -8.77 1.74
CA VAL A 21 10.69 -7.71 2.72
C VAL A 21 11.62 -7.87 3.92
N TYR A 22 12.38 -6.81 4.21
CA TYR A 22 13.37 -6.75 5.29
C TYR A 22 12.75 -6.33 6.61
N ASP A 23 11.88 -5.33 6.57
CA ASP A 23 11.29 -4.74 7.75
C ASP A 23 9.92 -4.12 7.46
N VAL A 24 9.04 -4.15 8.46
CA VAL A 24 7.72 -3.53 8.41
C VAL A 24 7.47 -2.85 9.75
N HIS A 25 7.26 -1.54 9.72
CA HIS A 25 6.99 -0.79 10.94
C HIS A 25 6.08 0.42 10.71
N GLU A 26 5.38 0.83 11.76
CA GLU A 26 4.57 2.04 11.75
C GLU A 26 5.40 3.24 12.25
N SER A 27 5.44 4.30 11.45
CA SER A 27 6.08 5.57 11.78
C SER A 27 5.04 6.71 11.73
N GLY A 28 4.43 6.97 12.90
CA GLY A 28 3.34 7.93 13.03
C GLY A 28 2.10 7.48 12.26
N ASP A 29 1.74 8.22 11.22
CA ASP A 29 0.59 7.94 10.34
C ASP A 29 1.02 7.24 9.03
N THR A 30 2.20 6.63 9.03
CA THR A 30 2.78 5.98 7.85
C THR A 30 3.20 4.55 8.17
N LEU A 31 2.71 3.58 7.40
CA LEU A 31 3.29 2.23 7.35
C LEU A 31 4.53 2.28 6.46
N VAL A 32 5.68 1.92 7.00
CA VAL A 32 6.95 1.83 6.28
C VAL A 32 7.25 0.35 6.02
N ILE A 33 7.56 0.03 4.77
CA ILE A 33 7.93 -1.31 4.31
C ILE A 33 9.27 -1.21 3.61
N GLU A 34 10.26 -1.94 4.11
CA GLU A 34 11.59 -2.02 3.52
C GLU A 34 11.71 -3.30 2.69
N GLN A 35 12.02 -3.18 1.39
CA GLN A 35 12.09 -4.32 0.45
C GLN A 35 13.30 -4.19 -0.51
N ASP A 36 13.67 -5.29 -1.17
CA ASP A 36 14.85 -5.36 -2.06
C ASP A 36 14.64 -4.71 -3.43
N GLU A 37 13.54 -5.04 -4.11
CA GLU A 37 13.28 -4.61 -5.49
C GLU A 37 12.28 -3.44 -5.55
N TYR A 38 12.48 -2.46 -6.44
CA TYR A 38 11.74 -1.18 -6.41
C TYR A 38 10.61 -1.03 -7.44
N GLU A 39 10.68 -1.64 -8.62
CA GLU A 39 9.79 -1.22 -9.71
C GLU A 39 8.51 -2.05 -9.78
N ASP A 40 8.60 -3.34 -10.10
CA ASP A 40 7.44 -4.21 -10.33
C ASP A 40 6.76 -4.64 -9.01
N THR A 41 7.56 -4.97 -8.00
CA THR A 41 7.10 -5.46 -6.70
C THR A 41 6.48 -4.36 -5.85
N ARG A 42 7.01 -3.12 -5.91
CA ARG A 42 6.47 -1.95 -5.18
C ARG A 42 5.05 -1.62 -5.61
N SER A 43 4.79 -1.56 -6.92
CA SER A 43 3.45 -1.26 -7.44
C SER A 43 2.45 -2.33 -7.00
N THR A 44 2.87 -3.59 -7.05
CA THR A 44 2.09 -4.74 -6.62
C THR A 44 1.78 -4.69 -5.13
N MET A 45 2.81 -4.49 -4.29
CA MET A 45 2.69 -4.37 -2.83
C MET A 45 1.79 -3.20 -2.43
N THR A 46 2.03 -2.01 -3.00
CA THR A 46 1.22 -0.82 -2.74
C THR A 46 -0.24 -1.05 -3.13
N SER A 47 -0.49 -1.60 -4.32
CA SER A 47 -1.84 -1.88 -4.80
C SER A 47 -2.56 -2.88 -3.89
N ALA A 48 -1.90 -3.99 -3.55
CA ALA A 48 -2.47 -5.01 -2.67
C ALA A 48 -2.84 -4.41 -1.30
N LEU A 49 -1.99 -3.58 -0.72
CA LEU A 49 -2.24 -2.91 0.56
C LEU A 49 -3.29 -1.79 0.48
N LEU A 50 -3.52 -1.21 -0.69
CA LEU A 50 -4.60 -0.24 -0.89
C LEU A 50 -5.97 -0.91 -1.02
N PHE A 51 -6.02 -2.10 -1.62
CA PHE A 51 -7.25 -2.86 -1.79
C PHE A 51 -7.59 -3.76 -0.60
N ASP A 52 -6.60 -4.14 0.22
CA ASP A 52 -6.86 -4.93 1.42
C ASP A 52 -7.58 -4.09 2.47
N ARG A 53 -8.66 -4.66 3.02
CA ARG A 53 -9.52 -3.99 3.99
C ARG A 53 -9.07 -4.31 5.40
N TYR A 54 -7.95 -3.70 5.82
CA TYR A 54 -7.52 -3.72 7.20
C TYR A 54 -7.91 -2.41 7.93
N ASP A 55 -8.30 -2.56 9.20
CA ASP A 55 -8.56 -1.43 10.11
C ASP A 55 -7.20 -0.87 10.55
N ALA A 56 -6.62 -0.02 9.71
CA ALA A 56 -5.36 0.66 10.01
C ALA A 56 -5.59 2.05 10.54
N HIS A 57 -4.70 2.42 11.46
CA HIS A 57 -4.63 3.77 12.02
C HIS A 57 -3.77 4.74 11.20
N PHE A 58 -3.14 4.28 10.10
CA PHE A 58 -2.31 5.10 9.21
C PHE A 58 -3.02 5.44 7.89
N ASP A 59 -2.82 6.66 7.38
CA ASP A 59 -3.26 7.07 6.04
C ASP A 59 -2.20 6.82 4.97
N HIS A 60 -0.92 6.72 5.33
CA HIS A 60 0.16 6.64 4.36
C HIS A 60 0.83 5.27 4.32
N ILE A 61 1.21 4.83 3.12
CA ILE A 61 2.06 3.66 2.90
C ILE A 61 3.33 4.15 2.23
N GLU A 62 4.48 3.78 2.78
CA GLU A 62 5.79 4.13 2.26
C GLU A 62 6.61 2.87 2.03
N ILE A 63 7.01 2.64 0.78
CA ILE A 63 7.88 1.52 0.41
C ILE A 63 9.27 2.08 0.13
N ARG A 64 10.28 1.53 0.80
CA ARG A 64 11.69 1.94 0.73
C ARG A 64 12.58 0.80 0.29
N VAL A 65 13.66 1.14 -0.42
CA VAL A 65 14.78 0.24 -0.67
C VAL A 65 15.97 0.73 0.15
N PRO A 66 16.38 0.01 1.21
CA PRO A 66 17.44 0.46 2.13
C PRO A 66 18.76 0.78 1.42
N GLU A 67 19.09 0.04 0.35
CA GLU A 67 20.36 0.19 -0.36
C GLU A 67 20.42 1.41 -1.29
N SER A 68 19.27 2.00 -1.65
CA SER A 68 19.19 3.07 -2.65
C SER A 68 18.75 4.43 -2.09
N ASP A 69 18.35 4.51 -0.81
CA ASP A 69 17.70 5.70 -0.22
C ASP A 69 16.44 6.15 -0.99
N GLU A 70 15.93 5.29 -1.90
CA GLU A 70 14.75 5.54 -2.71
C GLU A 70 13.51 5.05 -1.96
N GLY A 71 12.51 5.92 -1.86
CA GLY A 71 11.25 5.65 -1.19
C GLY A 71 10.09 6.27 -1.93
N THR A 72 8.96 5.57 -1.97
CA THR A 72 7.70 6.11 -2.48
C THR A 72 6.65 6.08 -1.39
N ARG A 73 6.05 7.25 -1.16
CA ARG A 73 4.96 7.42 -0.20
C ARG A 73 3.65 7.65 -0.94
N VAL A 74 2.63 6.87 -0.60
CA VAL A 74 1.29 6.94 -1.17
C VAL A 74 0.27 7.19 -0.06
N SER A 75 -0.67 8.10 -0.29
CA SER A 75 -1.80 8.34 0.60
C SER A 75 -3.00 7.47 0.21
N ARG A 76 -3.51 6.71 1.18
CA ARG A 76 -4.68 5.84 1.05
C ARG A 76 -5.94 6.67 0.83
N SER A 77 -6.14 7.74 1.59
CA SER A 77 -7.30 8.62 1.42
C SER A 77 -7.35 9.25 0.02
N GLN A 78 -6.21 9.69 -0.53
CA GLN A 78 -6.16 10.24 -1.90
C GLN A 78 -6.49 9.18 -2.95
N PHE A 79 -6.01 7.95 -2.77
CA PHE A 79 -6.37 6.84 -3.65
C PHE A 79 -7.87 6.55 -3.61
N HIS A 80 -8.45 6.43 -2.41
CA HIS A 80 -9.89 6.19 -2.25
C HIS A 80 -10.75 7.32 -2.82
N GLN A 81 -10.33 8.59 -2.65
CA GLN A 81 -10.99 9.75 -3.25
C GLN A 81 -10.94 9.70 -4.78
N SER A 82 -9.79 9.32 -5.34
CA SER A 82 -9.60 9.19 -6.79
C SER A 82 -10.47 8.06 -7.36
N MET A 83 -10.55 6.92 -6.66
CA MET A 83 -11.40 5.79 -7.03
C MET A 83 -12.90 6.13 -6.95
N ASN A 84 -13.33 6.87 -5.93
CA ASN A 84 -14.70 7.35 -5.82
C ASN A 84 -15.05 8.31 -6.97
N SER A 85 -14.18 9.29 -7.24
CA SER A 85 -14.37 10.25 -8.34
C SER A 85 -14.42 9.54 -9.70
N PHE A 86 -13.57 8.53 -9.91
CA PHE A 86 -13.58 7.72 -11.12
C PHE A 86 -14.87 6.90 -11.27
N SER A 87 -15.34 6.31 -10.18
CA SER A 87 -16.60 5.57 -10.15
C SER A 87 -17.81 6.46 -10.45
N GLU A 88 -17.79 7.71 -10.00
CA GLU A 88 -18.82 8.70 -10.33
C GLU A 88 -18.80 9.07 -11.82
N VAL A 89 -17.62 9.20 -12.44
CA VAL A 89 -17.50 9.49 -13.87
C VAL A 89 -17.99 8.32 -14.74
N ILE A 90 -17.57 7.08 -14.43
CA ILE A 90 -18.02 5.90 -15.19
C ILE A 90 -19.49 5.55 -14.91
N GLY A 91 -19.96 5.76 -13.67
CA GLY A 91 -21.37 5.58 -13.32
C GLY A 91 -22.31 6.53 -14.06
N ASN A 92 -21.79 7.65 -14.57
CA ASN A 92 -22.56 8.63 -15.32
C ASN A 92 -22.58 8.39 -16.85
N ASP A 93 -21.87 7.37 -17.36
CA ASP A 93 -21.79 7.04 -18.80
C ASP A 93 -22.94 6.12 -19.28
N HIS A 94 -23.84 5.69 -18.39
CA HIS A 94 -25.03 4.89 -18.73
C HIS A 94 -26.32 5.70 -18.94
N GLY A 95 -26.21 7.03 -19.10
CA GLY A 95 -27.35 7.94 -19.20
C GLY A 95 -27.31 8.87 -20.41
N PHE A 96 -27.29 8.32 -21.63
CA PHE A 96 -27.64 9.06 -22.86
C PHE A 96 -28.50 8.21 -23.79
#